data_AF-A0A353WY97-F1
#
_entry.id   AF-A0A353WY97-F1
#
_cell.length_a   1.000
_cell.length_b   1.000
_cell.length_c   1.000
_cell.angle_alpha   90.00
_cell.angle_beta   90.00
_cell.angle_gamma   90.00
#
_symmetry.space_group_name_H-M   'P 1'
#
loop_
_entity.id
_entity.type
_entity.pdbx_description
1 polymer ?
#
loop_
_entity_poly.entity_id
_entity_poly.type
_entity_poly.pdbx_seq_one_letter_code
_entity_poly.pdbx_strand_id
1 'polypeptide(L)'
;MILIMVPLLCKGQVNFNEVSQNQFKSILFGNKTISQLDEFAGSLDEFTNYYGESFVNISDDPEGEAKDFSNGNIIFSYLGFENEMTLVGIKVLNSQITVKIAGVNLKISDDSSVLFQEFPGLNVIEDAGNTGRIKVVFKANLNDNYVVLNIRTDTNEITSIKYFSPL
;
A
#
# COMPACT_ATOMS: atom_id res chain seq x y z
N MET A 1 -11.29 17.94 -26.25
CA MET A 1 -11.42 17.74 -24.80
C MET A 1 -12.19 16.44 -24.61
N ILE A 2 -11.50 15.34 -24.32
CA ILE A 2 -12.14 14.03 -24.15
C ILE A 2 -12.49 13.90 -22.67
N LEU A 3 -13.78 13.96 -22.38
CA LEU A 3 -14.34 13.75 -21.05
C LEU A 3 -14.31 12.24 -20.77
N ILE A 4 -13.36 11.76 -19.98
CA ILE A 4 -13.36 10.37 -19.52
C ILE A 4 -14.40 10.30 -18.39
N MET A 5 -15.60 9.81 -18.71
CA MET A 5 -16.60 9.47 -17.69
C MET A 5 -16.07 8.31 -16.86
N VAL A 6 -15.75 8.58 -15.59
CA VAL A 6 -15.62 7.51 -14.59
C VAL A 6 -17.03 6.91 -14.44
N PRO A 7 -17.25 5.62 -14.76
CA PRO A 7 -18.57 5.04 -14.65
C PRO A 7 -18.96 5.04 -13.17
N LEU A 8 -20.11 5.65 -12.83
CA LEU A 8 -20.75 5.50 -11.54
C LEU A 8 -20.97 4.00 -11.30
N LEU A 9 -20.20 3.41 -10.39
CA LEU A 9 -20.39 2.03 -9.98
C LEU A 9 -21.68 1.91 -9.18
N CYS A 10 -22.70 1.35 -9.81
CA CYS A 10 -23.90 0.88 -9.13
C CYS A 10 -23.50 -0.12 -8.02
N LYS A 11 -24.26 -0.09 -6.90
CA LYS A 11 -24.27 -1.13 -5.87
C LYS A 11 -24.48 -2.50 -6.52
N GLY A 12 -23.39 -3.20 -6.81
CA GLY A 12 -23.35 -4.51 -7.42
C GLY A 12 -22.14 -5.26 -6.89
N GLN A 13 -22.27 -6.59 -6.75
CA GLN A 13 -21.23 -7.48 -6.26
C GLN A 13 -19.84 -7.11 -6.81
N VAL A 14 -18.91 -6.86 -5.89
CA VAL A 14 -17.50 -6.59 -6.18
C VAL A 14 -16.88 -7.90 -6.66
N ASN A 15 -16.81 -8.11 -7.98
CA ASN A 15 -15.99 -9.18 -8.54
C ASN A 15 -14.54 -8.71 -8.50
N PHE A 16 -13.76 -9.26 -7.56
CA PHE A 16 -12.37 -8.88 -7.42
C PHE A 16 -11.60 -9.27 -8.68
N ASN A 17 -11.20 -8.30 -9.51
CA ASN A 17 -10.05 -8.52 -10.38
C ASN A 17 -8.81 -8.57 -9.50
N GLU A 18 -8.48 -9.79 -9.08
CA GLU A 18 -7.35 -10.07 -8.23
C GLU A 18 -6.07 -9.97 -9.04
N VAL A 19 -5.04 -9.38 -8.45
CA VAL A 19 -3.69 -9.48 -8.98
C VAL A 19 -3.13 -10.85 -8.60
N SER A 20 -2.33 -11.45 -9.49
CA SER A 20 -1.65 -12.70 -9.13
C SER A 20 -0.77 -12.50 -7.90
N GLN A 21 -0.56 -13.55 -7.10
CA GLN A 21 0.27 -13.48 -5.90
C GLN A 21 1.68 -12.96 -6.20
N ASN A 22 2.27 -13.36 -7.34
CA ASN A 22 3.58 -12.88 -7.78
C ASN A 22 3.57 -11.38 -8.10
N GLN A 23 2.54 -10.88 -8.78
CA GLN A 23 2.38 -9.44 -9.03
C GLN A 23 2.21 -8.66 -7.72
N PHE A 24 1.43 -9.19 -6.78
CA PHE A 24 1.23 -8.57 -5.48
C PHE A 24 2.53 -8.49 -4.67
N LYS A 25 3.27 -9.61 -4.57
CA LYS A 25 4.57 -9.65 -3.87
C LYS A 25 5.62 -8.74 -4.50
N SER A 26 5.51 -8.48 -5.80
CA SER A 26 6.40 -7.59 -6.56
C SER A 26 6.07 -6.10 -6.43
N ILE A 27 5.00 -5.72 -5.70
CA ILE A 27 4.70 -4.32 -5.43
C ILE A 27 5.89 -3.71 -4.66
N LEU A 28 6.42 -2.61 -5.17
CA LEU A 28 7.55 -1.90 -4.56
C LEU A 28 7.05 -0.75 -3.72
N PHE A 29 7.57 -0.61 -2.50
CA PHE A 29 7.49 0.58 -1.68
C PHE A 29 8.89 1.18 -1.59
N GLY A 30 9.11 2.32 -2.27
CA GLY A 30 10.44 2.86 -2.46
C GLY A 30 11.30 1.94 -3.31
N ASN A 31 12.34 1.35 -2.72
CA ASN A 31 13.29 0.45 -3.40
C ASN A 31 13.16 -1.03 -2.97
N LYS A 32 12.18 -1.39 -2.14
CA LYS A 32 11.96 -2.78 -1.67
C LYS A 32 10.59 -3.30 -2.07
N THR A 33 10.56 -4.56 -2.52
CA THR A 33 9.31 -5.28 -2.81
C THR A 33 8.65 -5.73 -1.51
N ILE A 34 7.33 -5.99 -1.53
CA ILE A 34 6.64 -6.60 -0.39
C ILE A 34 7.33 -7.91 0.01
N SER A 35 7.70 -8.79 -0.93
CA SER A 35 8.43 -10.03 -0.59
C SER A 35 9.75 -9.78 0.14
N GLN A 36 10.50 -8.77 -0.28
CA GLN A 36 11.76 -8.40 0.35
C GLN A 36 11.59 -7.80 1.74
N LEU A 37 10.46 -7.16 2.01
CA LEU A 37 10.13 -6.59 3.32
C LEU A 37 9.56 -7.67 4.25
N ASP A 38 8.72 -8.58 3.73
CA ASP A 38 8.22 -9.76 4.46
C ASP A 38 9.36 -10.67 4.92
N GLU A 39 10.44 -10.79 4.15
CA GLU A 39 11.61 -11.61 4.48
C GLU A 39 12.58 -10.92 5.47
N PHE A 40 12.36 -9.65 5.80
CA PHE A 40 13.23 -8.93 6.73
C PHE A 40 12.99 -9.40 8.17
N ALA A 41 14.02 -10.01 8.76
CA ALA A 41 14.07 -10.33 10.18
C ALA A 41 15.34 -9.68 10.77
N GLY A 42 15.18 -8.57 11.50
CA GLY A 42 16.33 -7.84 12.03
C GLY A 42 15.99 -6.65 12.92
N SER A 43 17.04 -6.06 13.47
CA SER A 43 17.04 -4.85 14.28
C SER A 43 16.85 -3.57 13.44
N LEU A 44 16.64 -2.42 14.09
CA LEU A 44 16.55 -1.11 13.42
C LEU A 44 17.82 -0.78 12.60
N ASP A 45 19.00 -1.09 13.14
CA ASP A 45 20.28 -0.81 12.46
C ASP A 45 20.42 -1.68 11.20
N GLU A 46 20.03 -2.95 11.29
CA GLU A 46 19.98 -3.84 10.14
C GLU A 46 18.94 -3.39 9.13
N PHE A 47 17.77 -2.89 9.57
CA PHE A 47 16.75 -2.36 8.67
C PHE A 47 17.25 -1.12 7.92
N THR A 48 17.88 -0.19 8.63
CA THR A 48 18.51 1.02 8.07
C THR A 48 19.55 0.66 7.01
N ASN A 49 20.43 -0.29 7.31
CA ASN A 49 21.44 -0.77 6.37
C ASN A 49 20.81 -1.51 5.17
N TYR A 50 19.80 -2.34 5.43
CA TYR A 50 19.11 -3.13 4.42
C TYR A 50 18.37 -2.24 3.42
N TYR A 51 17.67 -1.21 3.92
CA TYR A 51 16.90 -0.28 3.09
C TYR A 51 17.82 0.75 2.40
N GLY A 52 18.94 1.11 3.04
CA GLY A 52 19.88 2.11 2.55
C GLY A 52 19.50 3.56 2.90
N GLU A 53 18.59 3.74 3.86
CA GLU A 53 18.15 5.04 4.37
C GLU A 53 18.03 5.00 5.89
N SER A 54 18.15 6.14 6.55
CA SER A 54 18.05 6.23 8.00
C SER A 54 16.60 6.05 8.47
N PHE A 55 16.36 5.05 9.32
CA PHE A 55 15.09 4.86 10.02
C PHE A 55 15.24 5.13 11.51
N VAL A 56 14.13 5.49 12.15
CA VAL A 56 13.97 5.56 13.60
C VAL A 56 12.85 4.63 14.04
N ASN A 57 12.99 4.05 15.22
CA ASN A 57 11.91 3.32 15.87
C ASN A 57 10.93 4.32 16.50
N ILE A 58 9.66 4.26 16.08
CA ILE A 58 8.56 5.12 16.57
C ILE A 58 7.46 4.30 17.27
N SER A 59 7.77 3.07 17.65
CA SER A 59 6.81 2.18 18.31
C SER A 59 6.42 2.73 19.66
N ASP A 60 5.12 2.78 19.91
CA ASP A 60 4.57 3.14 21.23
C ASP A 60 4.31 1.88 22.10
N ASP A 61 4.72 0.69 21.63
CA ASP A 61 4.51 -0.58 22.34
C ASP A 61 5.60 -0.83 23.40
N PRO A 62 5.25 -0.78 24.69
CA PRO A 62 6.20 -1.05 25.77
C PRO A 62 6.58 -2.53 25.90
N GLU A 63 5.77 -3.45 25.35
CA GLU A 63 6.05 -4.90 25.38
C GLU A 63 7.01 -5.31 24.26
N GLY A 64 7.17 -4.46 23.24
CA GLY A 64 8.20 -4.59 22.20
C GLY A 64 7.89 -5.60 21.10
N GLU A 65 6.64 -6.09 21.04
CA GLU A 65 6.17 -7.01 20.01
C GLU A 65 5.90 -6.24 18.72
N ALA A 66 5.25 -5.07 18.79
CA ALA A 66 5.05 -4.20 17.63
C ALA A 66 6.27 -3.29 17.39
N LYS A 67 6.76 -3.28 16.16
CA LYS A 67 7.88 -2.45 15.72
C LYS A 67 7.51 -1.60 14.51
N ASP A 68 7.47 -0.30 14.71
CA ASP A 68 7.27 0.70 13.68
C ASP A 68 8.57 1.43 13.34
N PHE A 69 9.04 1.28 12.10
CA PHE A 69 10.23 1.97 11.59
C PHE A 69 9.82 3.08 10.62
N SER A 70 10.30 4.30 10.85
CA SER A 70 9.99 5.47 10.02
C SER A 70 11.25 6.23 9.60
N ASN A 71 11.26 6.71 8.35
CA ASN A 71 12.27 7.67 7.85
C ASN A 71 11.65 9.08 7.62
N GLY A 72 10.43 9.32 8.11
CA GLY A 72 9.66 10.55 7.89
C GLY A 72 8.86 10.58 6.58
N ASN A 73 9.11 9.66 5.65
CA ASN A 73 8.38 9.55 4.37
C ASN A 73 7.52 8.29 4.27
N ILE A 74 7.92 7.21 4.96
CA ILE A 74 7.23 5.92 5.02
C ILE A 74 7.36 5.32 6.42
N ILE A 75 6.35 4.58 6.83
CA ILE A 75 6.35 3.74 8.04
C ILE A 75 6.21 2.28 7.61
N PHE A 76 7.05 1.42 8.17
CA PHE A 76 6.93 -0.02 8.10
C PHE A 76 6.59 -0.56 9.48
N SER A 77 5.50 -1.33 9.57
CA SER A 77 4.98 -1.90 10.81
C SER A 77 5.17 -3.41 10.79
N TYR A 78 5.84 -3.93 11.81
CA TYR A 78 6.11 -5.34 12.01
C TYR A 78 5.54 -5.81 13.35
N LEU A 79 5.13 -7.07 13.41
CA LEU A 79 4.85 -7.78 14.66
C LEU A 79 5.88 -8.88 14.89
N GLY A 80 6.49 -8.87 16.08
CA GLY A 80 7.55 -9.76 16.50
C GLY A 80 7.06 -10.81 17.49
N PHE A 81 7.21 -12.10 17.17
CA PHE A 81 6.94 -13.22 18.07
C PHE A 81 8.17 -14.13 18.15
N GLU A 82 8.70 -14.39 19.36
CA GLU A 82 9.70 -15.43 19.62
C GLU A 82 10.89 -15.54 18.62
N ASN A 83 11.32 -14.40 18.05
CA ASN A 83 12.39 -14.20 17.03
C ASN A 83 11.95 -14.12 15.56
N GLU A 84 10.67 -14.16 15.26
CA GLU A 84 10.14 -13.92 13.91
C GLU A 84 9.51 -12.53 13.85
N MET A 85 9.86 -11.75 12.83
CA MET A 85 9.19 -10.48 12.52
C MET A 85 8.33 -10.66 11.28
N THR A 86 7.05 -10.34 11.38
CA THR A 86 6.11 -10.37 10.27
C THR A 86 5.71 -8.96 9.91
N LEU A 87 5.86 -8.59 8.63
CA LEU A 87 5.37 -7.31 8.14
C LEU A 87 3.83 -7.30 8.14
N VAL A 88 3.26 -6.35 8.87
CA VAL A 88 1.80 -6.21 8.99
C VAL A 88 1.25 -4.93 8.38
N GLY A 89 2.12 -3.93 8.15
CA GLY A 89 1.69 -2.66 7.60
C GLY A 89 2.79 -1.90 6.89
N ILE A 90 2.39 -1.18 5.85
CA ILE A 90 3.21 -0.11 5.27
C ILE A 90 2.32 1.11 5.09
N LYS A 91 2.80 2.28 5.49
CA LYS A 91 2.09 3.55 5.29
C LYS A 91 3.01 4.57 4.65
N VAL A 92 2.66 4.99 3.43
CA VAL A 92 3.31 6.13 2.79
C VAL A 92 2.78 7.43 3.40
N LEU A 93 3.69 8.30 3.85
CA LEU A 93 3.33 9.54 4.54
C LEU A 93 3.27 10.74 3.60
N ASN A 94 4.03 10.75 2.51
CA ASN A 94 4.10 11.87 1.58
C ASN A 94 4.46 11.43 0.15
N SER A 95 4.59 12.41 -0.76
CA SER A 95 4.84 12.21 -2.19
C SER A 95 6.29 11.87 -2.56
N GLN A 96 7.22 11.77 -1.60
CA GLN A 96 8.62 11.43 -1.90
C GLN A 96 8.80 9.93 -2.20
N ILE A 97 7.91 9.08 -1.68
CA ILE A 97 7.96 7.63 -1.89
C ILE A 97 7.22 7.27 -3.16
N THR A 98 7.93 6.60 -4.06
CA THR A 98 7.31 5.95 -5.22
C THR A 98 6.85 4.56 -4.81
N VAL A 99 5.59 4.24 -5.09
CA VAL A 99 5.05 2.89 -5.00
C VAL A 99 4.85 2.36 -6.41
N LYS A 100 5.44 1.21 -6.74
CA LYS A 100 5.26 0.60 -8.07
C LYS A 100 4.30 -0.56 -7.97
N ILE A 101 3.13 -0.43 -8.60
CA ILE A 101 2.11 -1.48 -8.64
C ILE A 101 1.99 -1.97 -10.08
N ALA A 102 2.36 -3.24 -10.28
CA ALA A 102 2.25 -3.94 -11.56
C ALA A 102 2.84 -3.17 -12.78
N GLY A 103 3.91 -2.40 -12.57
CA GLY A 103 4.59 -1.65 -13.63
C GLY A 103 4.36 -0.15 -13.56
N VAL A 104 3.29 0.30 -12.90
CA VAL A 104 2.91 1.72 -12.79
C VAL A 104 3.53 2.33 -11.55
N ASN A 105 4.25 3.44 -11.72
CA ASN A 105 4.79 4.21 -10.61
C ASN A 105 3.73 5.20 -10.10
N LEU A 106 3.50 5.19 -8.79
CA LEU A 106 2.47 5.99 -8.12
C LEU A 106 3.07 6.72 -6.92
N LYS A 107 2.60 7.93 -6.69
CA LYS A 107 2.89 8.75 -5.51
C LYS A 107 1.61 9.34 -4.95
N ILE A 108 1.69 9.77 -3.69
CA ILE A 108 0.66 10.67 -3.15
C ILE A 108 0.64 11.94 -4.01
N SER A 109 -0.56 12.43 -4.29
CA SER A 109 -0.90 13.55 -5.18
C SER A 109 -0.80 13.27 -6.68
N ASP A 110 -0.41 12.07 -7.11
CA ASP A 110 -0.50 11.71 -8.53
C ASP A 110 -1.97 11.54 -8.97
N ASP A 111 -2.24 11.82 -10.24
CA ASP A 111 -3.51 11.49 -10.89
C ASP A 111 -3.62 9.97 -11.05
N SER A 112 -4.65 9.39 -10.44
CA SER A 112 -4.94 7.96 -10.48
C SER A 112 -5.47 7.46 -11.83
N SER A 113 -5.79 8.34 -12.78
CA SER A 113 -6.32 7.96 -14.10
C SER A 113 -5.39 6.98 -14.84
N VAL A 114 -4.08 7.12 -14.69
CA VAL A 114 -3.05 6.21 -15.25
C VAL A 114 -3.22 4.77 -14.77
N LEU A 115 -3.66 4.58 -13.52
CA LEU A 115 -3.87 3.28 -12.92
C LEU A 115 -5.01 2.53 -13.62
N PHE A 116 -6.11 3.22 -13.90
CA PHE A 116 -7.30 2.63 -14.50
C PHE A 116 -7.15 2.36 -16.01
N GLN A 117 -6.23 3.05 -16.67
CA GLN A 117 -5.86 2.78 -18.06
C GLN A 117 -5.03 1.49 -18.19
N GLU A 118 -4.06 1.32 -17.30
CA GLU A 118 -3.18 0.15 -17.28
C GLU A 118 -3.86 -1.10 -16.69
N PHE A 119 -4.82 -0.91 -15.78
CA PHE A 119 -5.60 -1.97 -15.15
C PHE A 119 -7.10 -1.71 -15.28
N PRO A 120 -7.68 -1.93 -16.47
CA PRO A 120 -9.12 -1.83 -16.65
C PRO A 120 -9.80 -2.90 -15.77
N GLY A 121 -10.74 -2.46 -14.93
CA GLY A 121 -11.50 -3.33 -14.05
C GLY A 121 -10.94 -3.51 -12.64
N LEU A 122 -10.05 -2.63 -12.16
CA LEU A 122 -9.70 -2.60 -10.75
C LEU A 122 -10.93 -2.42 -9.86
N ASN A 123 -10.88 -3.04 -8.69
CA ASN A 123 -11.94 -2.94 -7.70
C ASN A 123 -11.90 -1.57 -7.05
N VAL A 124 -12.97 -0.81 -7.29
CA VAL A 124 -13.19 0.48 -6.66
C VAL A 124 -14.33 0.33 -5.68
N ILE A 125 -14.02 0.54 -4.40
CA ILE A 125 -14.99 0.55 -3.32
C ILE A 125 -15.23 2.01 -2.96
N GLU A 126 -16.46 2.49 -3.10
CA GLU A 126 -16.81 3.82 -2.62
C GLU A 126 -16.77 3.84 -1.08
N ASP A 127 -16.14 4.87 -0.50
CA ASP A 127 -16.04 4.97 0.95
C ASP A 127 -17.40 5.37 1.54
N ALA A 128 -18.13 4.40 2.10
CA ALA A 128 -19.50 4.59 2.58
C ALA A 128 -19.66 5.72 3.65
N GLY A 129 -18.57 6.13 4.30
CA GLY A 129 -18.55 7.22 5.28
C GLY A 129 -18.05 8.57 4.76
N ASN A 130 -17.61 8.66 3.50
CA ASN A 130 -17.00 9.87 2.94
C ASN A 130 -17.31 10.01 1.45
N THR A 131 -18.48 10.57 1.15
CA THR A 131 -18.88 10.96 -0.20
C THR A 131 -17.81 11.89 -0.78
N GLY A 132 -17.12 11.44 -1.82
CA GLY A 132 -15.99 12.16 -2.40
C GLY A 132 -14.68 11.37 -2.40
N ARG A 133 -14.64 10.19 -1.79
CA ARG A 133 -13.46 9.30 -1.80
C ARG A 133 -13.79 7.89 -2.26
N ILE A 134 -12.87 7.33 -3.03
CA ILE A 134 -12.90 5.92 -3.41
C ILE A 134 -11.65 5.21 -2.89
N LYS A 135 -11.79 3.91 -2.63
CA LYS A 135 -10.74 2.98 -2.24
C LYS A 135 -10.50 2.03 -3.39
N VAL A 136 -9.28 2.01 -3.91
CA VAL A 136 -8.84 0.96 -4.83
C VAL A 136 -8.09 -0.08 -4.03
N VAL A 137 -8.52 -1.33 -4.13
CA VAL A 137 -7.96 -2.45 -3.35
C VAL A 137 -7.31 -3.45 -4.29
N PHE A 138 -6.00 -3.63 -4.12
CA PHE A 138 -5.26 -4.74 -4.71
C PHE A 138 -5.19 -5.85 -3.66
N LYS A 139 -5.70 -7.04 -4.01
CA LYS A 139 -5.68 -8.23 -3.15
C LYS A 139 -5.05 -9.40 -3.92
N ALA A 140 -4.24 -10.20 -3.24
CA ALA A 140 -3.75 -11.46 -3.77
C ALA A 140 -4.84 -12.54 -3.61
N ASN A 141 -5.01 -13.39 -4.63
CA ASN A 141 -6.06 -14.42 -4.74
C ASN A 141 -6.19 -15.38 -3.52
N LEU A 142 -5.18 -15.48 -2.66
CA LEU A 142 -5.11 -16.51 -1.60
C LEU A 142 -4.85 -15.98 -0.18
N ASN A 143 -4.54 -14.69 -0.01
CA ASN A 143 -4.22 -14.10 1.29
C ASN A 143 -5.10 -12.87 1.53
N ASP A 144 -5.42 -12.59 2.80
CA ASP A 144 -6.13 -11.37 3.18
C ASP A 144 -5.25 -10.12 3.23
N ASN A 145 -4.12 -10.14 2.52
CA ASN A 145 -3.21 -9.01 2.38
C ASN A 145 -3.73 -8.08 1.30
N TYR A 146 -3.67 -6.78 1.55
CA TYR A 146 -4.16 -5.79 0.62
C TYR A 146 -3.30 -4.53 0.55
N VAL A 147 -3.23 -3.95 -0.64
CA VAL A 147 -2.75 -2.58 -0.86
C VAL A 147 -3.96 -1.71 -1.17
N VAL A 148 -4.14 -0.63 -0.41
CA VAL A 148 -5.24 0.32 -0.58
C VAL A 148 -4.70 1.67 -1.05
N LEU A 149 -5.25 2.16 -2.15
CA LEU A 149 -5.15 3.55 -2.57
C LEU A 149 -6.44 4.28 -2.18
N ASN A 150 -6.34 5.38 -1.46
CA ASN A 150 -7.50 6.29 -1.30
C ASN A 150 -7.37 7.42 -2.31
N ILE A 151 -8.40 7.64 -3.12
CA ILE A 151 -8.41 8.63 -4.19
C ILE A 151 -9.55 9.62 -3.94
N ARG A 152 -9.30 10.90 -4.20
CA ARG A 152 -10.34 11.92 -4.17
C ARG A 152 -11.07 11.94 -5.51
N THR A 153 -12.39 11.85 -5.49
CA THR A 153 -13.21 11.66 -6.72
C THR A 153 -13.40 12.92 -7.57
N ASP A 154 -13.22 14.11 -6.99
CA ASP A 154 -13.30 15.39 -7.69
C ASP A 154 -12.02 15.70 -8.49
N THR A 155 -10.85 15.32 -7.97
CA THR A 155 -9.55 15.59 -8.59
C THR A 155 -8.86 14.36 -9.19
N ASN A 156 -9.36 13.16 -8.91
CA ASN A 156 -8.70 11.88 -9.18
C ASN A 156 -7.31 11.73 -8.52
N GLU A 157 -6.98 12.56 -7.53
CA GLU A 157 -5.68 12.51 -6.87
C GLU A 157 -5.60 11.40 -5.83
N ILE A 158 -4.46 10.69 -5.80
CA ILE A 158 -4.13 9.73 -4.76
C ILE A 158 -3.82 10.50 -3.47
N THR A 159 -4.58 10.21 -2.41
CA THR A 159 -4.44 10.86 -1.10
C THR A 159 -3.69 10.01 -0.08
N SER A 160 -3.65 8.69 -0.26
CA SER A 160 -2.84 7.79 0.56
C SER A 160 -2.64 6.44 -0.11
N ILE A 161 -1.53 5.79 0.23
CA ILE A 161 -1.16 4.44 -0.19
C ILE A 161 -0.78 3.66 1.05
N LYS A 162 -1.41 2.49 1.26
CA LYS A 162 -1.18 1.65 2.43
C LYS A 162 -1.12 0.18 2.04
N TYR A 163 -0.27 -0.59 2.72
CA TYR A 163 -0.30 -2.05 2.75
C TYR A 163 -0.80 -2.50 4.13
N PHE A 164 -1.52 -3.62 4.16
CA PHE A 164 -1.92 -4.29 5.38
C PHE A 164 -1.94 -5.82 5.19
N SER A 165 -1.56 -6.53 6.24
CA SER A 165 -1.64 -7.99 6.38
C SER A 165 -2.31 -8.33 7.73
N PRO A 166 -3.46 -9.05 7.74
CA PRO A 166 -4.27 -9.25 8.95
C PRO A 166 -3.72 -10.20 10.03
N LEU A 167 -2.61 -10.90 9.77
CA LEU A 167 -2.13 -12.07 10.55
C LEU A 167 -3.08 -13.29 10.51
#